data_AF-A0A662H2X1-F1
#
_entry.id   AF-A0A662H2X1-F1
#
_cell.length_a   1.000
_cell.length_b   1.000
_cell.length_c   1.000
_cell.angle_alpha   90.00
_cell.angle_beta   90.00
_cell.angle_gamma   90.00
#
_symmetry.space_group_name_H-M   'P 1'
#
loop_
_entity.id
_entity.type
_entity.pdbx_description
1 polymer ?
#
loop_
_entity_poly.entity_id
_entity_poly.type
_entity_poly.pdbx_seq_one_letter_code
_entity_poly.pdbx_strand_id
1 'polypeptide(L)'
;MEKYFEILNDYMARGYSYFSVDVISVKSYTFMITPIKYFFESDVAYYPLKVSNLYVESTYVKLYIITHERLREEDLEALGFHVTFEEKVPVVKLSFERDILELFRGYEEVYLLVAEYKGKPNFKNDLELTPAFSFRWLLPYVVFIAPIALGLLASRAIIAGERDEN
;
A
#
# COMPACT_ATOMS: atom_id res chain seq x y z
N MET A 1 27.83 8.62 8.69
CA MET A 1 27.33 9.79 9.45
C MET A 1 26.54 10.71 8.53
N GLU A 2 27.14 11.25 7.46
CA GLU A 2 26.49 12.16 6.51
C GLU A 2 25.13 11.67 5.97
N LYS A 3 25.06 10.44 5.46
CA LYS A 3 23.82 9.82 4.97
C LYS A 3 22.68 9.70 6.00
N TYR A 4 22.99 9.61 7.30
CA TYR A 4 21.97 9.56 8.35
C TYR A 4 21.36 10.96 8.58
N PHE A 5 22.18 12.00 8.54
CA PHE A 5 21.71 13.38 8.62
C PHE A 5 20.88 13.77 7.41
N GLU A 6 21.26 13.33 6.21
CA GLU A 6 20.46 13.55 5.00
C GLU A 6 19.05 12.97 5.12
N ILE A 7 18.94 11.72 5.57
CA ILE A 7 17.62 11.07 5.77
C ILE A 7 16.82 11.79 6.85
N LEU A 8 17.44 12.14 7.99
CA LEU A 8 16.74 12.84 9.06
C LEU A 8 16.26 14.23 8.62
N ASN A 9 17.09 14.97 7.88
CA ASN A 9 16.72 16.28 7.33
C ASN A 9 15.57 16.18 6.32
N ASP A 10 15.53 15.14 5.48
CA ASP A 10 14.41 14.87 4.59
C ASP A 10 13.10 14.66 5.37
N TYR A 11 13.12 13.88 6.46
CA TYR A 11 11.93 13.72 7.30
C TYR A 11 11.52 15.02 8.00
N MET A 12 12.46 15.76 8.60
CA MET A 12 12.14 17.04 9.23
C MET A 12 11.57 18.05 8.23
N ALA A 13 12.11 18.10 7.00
CA ALA A 13 11.61 18.97 5.93
C ALA A 13 10.18 18.60 5.48
N ARG A 14 9.78 17.34 5.63
CA ARG A 14 8.40 16.87 5.38
C ARG A 14 7.44 17.13 6.56
N GLY A 15 7.91 17.74 7.65
CA GLY A 15 7.07 18.14 8.79
C GLY A 15 6.97 17.09 9.91
N TYR A 16 7.69 15.97 9.82
CA TYR A 16 7.73 14.99 10.91
C TYR A 16 8.40 15.61 12.14
N SER A 17 7.63 15.72 13.23
CA SER A 17 8.08 16.35 14.48
C SER A 17 8.39 15.35 15.60
N TYR A 18 8.08 14.06 15.37
CA TYR A 18 8.28 12.97 16.33
C TYR A 18 8.91 11.78 15.62
N PHE A 19 9.90 11.16 16.27
CA PHE A 19 10.67 10.05 15.70
C PHE A 19 10.74 8.90 16.70
N SER A 20 10.40 7.70 16.25
CA SER A 20 10.76 6.46 16.96
C SER A 20 12.05 5.95 16.35
N VAL A 21 13.08 5.78 17.17
CA VAL A 21 14.39 5.29 16.73
C VAL A 21 14.66 3.97 17.44
N ASP A 22 14.66 2.88 16.67
CA ASP A 22 15.09 1.57 17.15
C ASP A 22 16.53 1.31 16.68
N VAL A 23 17.44 1.14 17.63
CA VAL A 23 18.87 0.88 17.35
C VAL A 23 19.12 -0.62 17.48
N ILE A 24 19.09 -1.29 16.33
CA ILE A 24 19.35 -2.72 16.24
C ILE A 24 20.80 -3.00 15.85
N SER A 25 21.50 -3.82 16.63
CA SER A 25 22.83 -4.31 16.29
C SER A 25 22.72 -5.56 15.43
N VAL A 26 22.78 -5.40 14.11
CA VAL A 26 22.77 -6.54 13.18
C VAL A 26 24.14 -7.23 13.22
N LYS A 27 24.23 -8.41 13.83
CA LYS A 27 25.41 -9.28 13.71
C LYS A 27 25.39 -9.94 12.32
N SER A 28 26.56 -10.19 11.74
CA SER A 28 26.75 -10.77 10.40
C SER A 28 26.08 -12.13 10.14
N TYR A 29 25.49 -12.76 11.16
CA TYR A 29 24.78 -14.04 11.09
C TYR A 29 23.29 -13.95 11.45
N THR A 30 22.76 -12.77 11.74
CA THR A 30 21.35 -12.58 12.09
C THR A 30 20.61 -11.98 10.89
N PHE A 31 20.04 -12.85 10.06
CA PHE A 31 19.34 -12.49 8.82
C PHE A 31 17.88 -12.04 9.04
N MET A 32 17.37 -12.10 10.27
CA MET A 32 15.97 -11.83 10.58
C MET A 32 15.88 -10.99 11.85
N ILE A 33 15.50 -9.72 11.67
CA ILE A 33 15.20 -8.79 12.76
C ILE A 33 13.79 -9.11 13.25
N THR A 34 13.56 -9.09 14.56
CA THR A 34 12.20 -9.24 15.11
C THR A 34 11.28 -8.20 14.49
N PRO A 35 10.10 -8.59 13.96
CA PRO A 35 9.20 -7.65 13.30
C PRO A 35 8.81 -6.51 14.24
N ILE A 36 9.03 -5.27 13.80
CA ILE A 36 8.58 -4.08 14.53
C ILE A 36 7.08 -3.93 14.25
N LYS A 37 6.28 -3.91 15.32
CA LYS A 37 4.83 -3.65 15.24
C LYS A 37 4.60 -2.15 15.33
N TYR A 38 3.92 -1.60 14.33
CA TYR A 38 3.43 -0.23 14.37
C TYR A 38 1.89 -0.23 14.39
N PHE A 39 1.32 0.51 15.32
CA PHE A 39 -0.11 0.74 15.39
C PHE A 39 -0.34 2.23 15.20
N PHE A 40 -1.23 2.58 14.26
CA PHE A 40 -1.59 3.95 13.97
C PHE A 40 -3.12 4.03 13.90
N GLU A 41 -3.70 5.01 14.57
CA GLU A 41 -5.09 5.43 14.34
C GLU A 41 -5.03 6.53 13.29
N SER A 42 -4.97 6.13 12.03
CA SER A 42 -4.72 7.00 10.88
C SER A 42 -5.42 6.45 9.66
N ASP A 43 -5.92 7.35 8.81
CA ASP A 43 -6.47 7.00 7.50
C ASP A 43 -5.38 6.60 6.49
N VAL A 44 -4.11 6.65 6.89
CA VAL A 44 -2.96 6.27 6.04
C VAL A 44 -2.10 5.26 6.79
N ALA A 45 -1.90 4.08 6.20
CA ALA A 45 -0.92 3.12 6.70
C ALA A 45 0.47 3.53 6.23
N TYR A 46 1.40 3.70 7.18
CA TYR A 46 2.73 4.25 6.95
C TYR A 46 3.84 3.27 7.33
N TYR A 47 4.88 3.15 6.51
CA TYR A 47 6.12 2.43 6.85
C TYR A 47 7.39 3.12 6.30
N PRO A 48 8.40 3.42 7.13
CA PRO A 48 9.58 4.19 6.73
C PRO A 48 10.57 3.36 5.91
N LEU A 49 10.39 3.32 4.58
CA LEU A 49 11.25 2.58 3.67
C LEU A 49 12.56 3.31 3.35
N LYS A 50 12.60 4.65 3.34
CA LYS A 50 13.81 5.40 2.98
C LYS A 50 15.00 5.06 3.87
N VAL A 51 14.76 4.76 5.15
CA VAL A 51 15.79 4.32 6.10
C VAL A 51 16.49 3.04 5.63
N SER A 52 15.77 2.16 4.91
CA SER A 52 16.34 0.92 4.36
C SER A 52 17.40 1.17 3.28
N ASN A 53 17.44 2.36 2.68
CA ASN A 53 18.50 2.73 1.73
C ASN A 53 19.89 2.83 2.37
N LEU A 54 19.98 2.87 3.70
CA LEU A 54 21.25 2.84 4.43
C LEU A 54 21.98 1.50 4.26
N TYR A 55 21.25 0.42 3.98
CA TYR A 55 21.84 -0.89 3.71
C TYR A 55 22.40 -0.95 2.29
N VAL A 56 23.64 -1.41 2.14
CA VAL A 56 24.36 -1.46 0.85
C VAL A 56 24.05 -2.74 0.07
N GLU A 57 23.58 -3.78 0.76
CA GLU A 57 23.31 -5.09 0.19
C GLU A 57 21.84 -5.30 -0.21
N SER A 58 21.55 -6.48 -0.78
CA SER A 58 20.18 -6.90 -1.06
C SER A 58 19.37 -6.95 0.24
N THR A 59 18.21 -6.31 0.23
CA THR A 59 17.27 -6.28 1.35
C THR A 59 16.05 -7.14 1.01
N TYR A 60 15.54 -7.83 2.03
CA TYR A 60 14.25 -8.47 2.01
C TYR A 60 13.33 -7.77 3.01
N VAL A 61 12.20 -7.24 2.55
CA VAL A 61 11.17 -6.64 3.41
C VAL A 61 9.91 -7.46 3.25
N LYS A 62 9.36 -7.93 4.36
CA LYS A 62 8.04 -8.58 4.41
C LYS A 62 7.13 -7.77 5.30
N LEU A 63 6.03 -7.28 4.73
CA LEU A 63 5.05 -6.47 5.42
C LEU A 63 3.79 -7.30 5.65
N TYR A 64 3.27 -7.24 6.87
CA TYR A 64 1.96 -7.73 7.24
C TYR A 64 1.12 -6.50 7.57
N ILE A 65 0.11 -6.24 6.77
CA ILE A 65 -0.71 -5.04 6.87
C ILE A 65 -2.14 -5.48 7.16
N ILE A 66 -2.70 -4.94 8.24
CA ILE A 66 -4.07 -5.21 8.67
C ILE A 66 -4.83 -3.89 8.64
N THR A 67 -5.91 -3.84 7.88
CA THR A 67 -6.73 -2.63 7.72
C THR A 67 -8.20 -2.99 7.67
N HIS A 68 -9.08 -2.08 8.11
CA HIS A 68 -10.52 -2.29 8.01
C HIS A 68 -11.04 -2.07 6.58
N GLU A 69 -10.32 -1.27 5.78
CA GLU A 69 -10.57 -1.03 4.36
C GLU A 69 -9.52 -1.68 3.48
N ARG A 70 -9.91 -1.99 2.24
CA ARG A 70 -9.01 -2.59 1.26
C ARG A 70 -8.00 -1.54 0.77
N LEU A 71 -6.73 -1.94 0.66
CA LEU A 71 -5.66 -1.08 0.17
C LEU A 71 -5.48 -1.22 -1.35
N ARG A 72 -4.86 -0.19 -1.94
CA ARG A 72 -4.48 -0.20 -3.35
C ARG A 72 -3.17 -0.94 -3.54
N GLU A 73 -3.24 -2.09 -4.20
CA GLU A 73 -2.05 -2.88 -4.56
C GLU A 73 -1.08 -2.08 -5.44
N GLU A 74 -1.57 -1.14 -6.24
CA GLU A 74 -0.73 -0.32 -7.12
C GLU A 74 0.27 0.55 -6.34
N ASP A 75 -0.08 0.98 -5.13
CA ASP A 75 0.79 1.81 -4.29
C ASP A 75 1.96 0.97 -3.75
N LEU A 76 1.75 -0.33 -3.52
CA LEU A 76 2.80 -1.29 -3.16
C LEU A 76 3.67 -1.66 -4.39
N GLU A 77 3.03 -1.99 -5.51
CA GLU A 77 3.71 -2.32 -6.76
C GLU A 77 4.62 -1.18 -7.24
N ALA A 78 4.19 0.07 -7.11
CA ALA A 78 4.97 1.26 -7.46
C ALA A 78 6.29 1.38 -6.66
N LEU A 79 6.35 0.78 -5.48
CA LEU A 79 7.54 0.72 -4.63
C LEU A 79 8.35 -0.58 -4.83
N GLY A 80 7.93 -1.43 -5.77
CA GLY A 80 8.56 -2.71 -6.09
C GLY A 80 8.18 -3.85 -5.15
N PHE A 81 7.11 -3.71 -4.39
CA PHE A 81 6.56 -4.82 -3.61
C PHE A 81 5.69 -5.71 -4.48
N HIS A 82 5.64 -6.99 -4.12
CA HIS A 82 4.71 -7.96 -4.67
C HIS A 82 3.75 -8.39 -3.56
N VAL A 83 2.44 -8.26 -3.79
CA VAL A 83 1.43 -8.79 -2.88
C VAL A 83 1.38 -10.31 -3.06
N THR A 84 1.65 -11.04 -1.98
CA THR A 84 1.69 -12.50 -1.97
C THR A 84 0.43 -13.11 -1.36
N PHE A 85 -0.31 -12.32 -0.58
CA PHE A 85 -1.55 -12.73 0.05
C PHE A 85 -2.41 -11.50 0.33
N GLU A 86 -3.71 -11.61 0.05
CA GLU A 86 -4.72 -10.64 0.46
C GLU A 86 -6.02 -11.40 0.74
N GLU A 87 -6.53 -11.32 1.96
CA GLU A 87 -7.81 -11.93 2.33
C GLU A 87 -8.56 -11.07 3.34
N LYS A 88 -9.89 -11.10 3.27
CA LYS A 88 -10.74 -10.56 4.31
C LYS A 88 -10.93 -11.62 5.40
N VAL A 89 -10.46 -11.32 6.60
CA VAL A 89 -10.42 -12.27 7.72
C VAL A 89 -11.28 -11.77 8.89
N PRO A 90 -12.04 -12.64 9.57
CA PRO A 90 -12.73 -12.27 10.79
C PRO A 90 -11.75 -11.80 11.88
N VAL A 91 -12.05 -10.69 12.54
CA VAL A 91 -11.19 -10.11 13.59
C VAL A 91 -10.92 -11.11 14.72
N VAL A 92 -11.89 -11.97 15.02
CA VAL A 92 -11.75 -13.05 16.02
C VAL A 92 -10.63 -14.04 15.70
N LYS A 93 -10.28 -14.25 14.41
CA LYS A 93 -9.13 -15.11 14.04
C LYS A 93 -7.78 -14.47 14.35
N LEU A 94 -7.75 -13.15 14.55
CA LEU A 94 -6.57 -12.38 14.92
C LEU A 94 -6.43 -12.20 16.45
N SER A 95 -7.28 -12.87 17.23
CA SER A 95 -7.34 -12.77 18.70
C SER A 95 -6.10 -13.24 19.46
N PHE A 96 -5.10 -13.78 18.75
CA PHE A 96 -3.81 -14.14 19.34
C PHE A 96 -3.03 -12.90 19.82
N GLU A 97 -3.34 -11.70 19.33
CA GLU A 97 -2.79 -10.43 19.80
C GLU A 97 -3.91 -9.52 20.31
N ARG A 98 -3.89 -9.16 21.60
CA ARG A 98 -4.92 -8.30 22.22
C ARG A 98 -4.98 -6.92 21.59
N ASP A 99 -3.83 -6.35 21.26
CA ASP A 99 -3.70 -5.01 20.69
C ASP A 99 -4.46 -4.88 19.35
N ILE A 100 -4.49 -5.96 18.55
CA ILE A 100 -5.24 -6.00 17.28
C ILE A 100 -6.75 -5.97 17.54
N LEU A 101 -7.23 -6.73 18.53
CA LEU A 101 -8.66 -6.73 18.90
C LEU A 101 -9.11 -5.37 19.43
N GLU A 102 -8.24 -4.69 20.17
CA GLU A 102 -8.53 -3.35 20.68
C GLU A 102 -8.57 -2.32 19.55
N LEU A 103 -7.59 -2.36 18.64
CA LEU A 103 -7.52 -1.43 17.50
C LEU A 103 -8.71 -1.57 16.54
N PHE A 104 -9.18 -2.81 16.30
CA PHE A 104 -10.30 -3.08 15.40
C PHE A 104 -11.62 -3.36 16.14
N ARG A 105 -11.78 -2.81 17.35
CA ARG A 105 -13.02 -2.94 18.11
C ARG A 105 -14.20 -2.38 17.32
N GLY A 106 -15.22 -3.20 17.11
CA GLY A 106 -16.43 -2.83 16.35
C GLY A 106 -16.43 -3.27 14.89
N TYR A 107 -15.31 -3.80 14.39
CA TYR A 107 -15.26 -4.46 13.09
C TYR A 107 -15.42 -5.99 13.24
N GLU A 108 -16.24 -6.60 12.39
CA GLU A 108 -16.37 -8.05 12.34
C GLU A 108 -15.23 -8.69 11.53
N GLU A 109 -14.79 -8.02 10.47
CA GLU A 109 -13.78 -8.48 9.53
C GLU A 109 -12.82 -7.35 9.16
N VAL A 110 -11.59 -7.71 8.84
CA VAL A 110 -10.53 -6.82 8.37
C VAL A 110 -9.82 -7.43 7.17
N TYR A 111 -9.15 -6.62 6.37
CA TYR A 111 -8.24 -7.08 5.33
C TYR A 111 -6.88 -7.40 5.96
N LEU A 112 -6.35 -8.57 5.64
CA LEU A 112 -4.98 -8.97 5.91
C LEU A 112 -4.24 -9.06 4.58
N LEU A 113 -3.23 -8.21 4.42
CA LEU A 113 -2.38 -8.14 3.23
C LEU A 113 -0.95 -8.48 3.60
N VAL A 114 -0.30 -9.30 2.77
CA VAL A 114 1.13 -9.61 2.87
C VAL A 114 1.82 -9.17 1.59
N ALA A 115 2.82 -8.32 1.75
CA ALA A 115 3.62 -7.80 0.65
C ALA A 115 5.11 -8.10 0.88
N GLU A 116 5.82 -8.44 -0.20
CA GLU A 116 7.23 -8.78 -0.16
C GLU A 116 8.03 -7.93 -1.15
N TYR A 117 9.16 -7.40 -0.68
CA TYR A 117 10.17 -6.73 -1.51
C TYR A 117 11.48 -7.51 -1.43
N LYS A 118 12.09 -7.78 -2.58
CA LYS A 118 13.43 -8.40 -2.69
C LYS A 118 14.26 -7.60 -3.69
N GLY A 119 15.34 -6.99 -3.23
CA GLY A 119 16.22 -6.26 -4.12
C GLY A 119 17.18 -5.31 -3.41
N LYS A 120 17.92 -4.53 -4.20
CA LYS A 120 18.77 -3.47 -3.67
C LYS A 120 17.89 -2.28 -3.27
N PRO A 121 17.93 -1.83 -2.01
CA PRO A 121 17.06 -0.75 -1.54
C PRO A 121 17.37 0.53 -2.31
N ASN A 122 16.33 1.08 -2.94
CA ASN A 122 16.37 2.35 -3.66
C ASN A 122 15.01 3.06 -3.54
N PHE A 123 14.51 3.12 -2.31
CA PHE A 123 13.21 3.69 -1.99
C PHE A 123 13.28 5.22 -2.05
N LYS A 124 12.69 5.81 -3.09
CA LYS A 124 12.59 7.28 -3.22
C LYS A 124 11.54 7.88 -2.30
N ASN A 125 10.54 7.08 -1.93
CA ASN A 125 9.43 7.44 -1.06
C ASN A 125 9.29 6.38 0.04
N ASP A 126 8.67 6.77 1.15
CA ASP A 126 8.21 5.81 2.14
C ASP A 126 6.93 5.11 1.67
N LEU A 127 6.53 4.06 2.36
CA LEU A 127 5.24 3.43 2.12
C LEU A 127 4.16 4.28 2.77
N GLU A 128 3.26 4.81 1.95
CA GLU A 128 2.06 5.53 2.36
C GLU A 128 0.88 4.92 1.60
N LEU A 129 0.05 4.14 2.29
CA LEU A 129 -1.08 3.45 1.70
C LEU A 129 -2.36 4.11 2.19
N THR A 130 -3.07 4.70 1.24
CA THR A 130 -4.41 5.24 1.47
C THR A 130 -5.45 4.18 1.13
N PRO A 131 -6.51 4.02 1.94
CA PRO A 131 -7.67 3.26 1.51
C PRO A 131 -8.30 3.97 0.32
N ALA A 132 -8.37 3.28 -0.81
CA ALA A 132 -8.93 3.86 -2.02
C ALA A 132 -9.36 2.79 -3.02
N PHE A 133 -10.26 3.22 -3.91
CA PHE A 133 -10.82 2.40 -4.97
C PHE A 133 -9.77 2.11 -6.06
N SER A 134 -9.47 0.84 -6.34
CA SER A 134 -8.56 0.45 -7.43
C SER A 134 -9.30 0.38 -8.77
N PHE A 135 -8.80 1.12 -9.77
CA PHE A 135 -9.32 1.10 -11.14
C PHE A 135 -9.08 -0.23 -11.89
N ARG A 136 -8.13 -1.07 -11.44
CA ARG A 136 -7.87 -2.38 -12.08
C ARG A 136 -9.12 -3.27 -12.10
N TRP A 137 -9.99 -3.13 -11.12
CA TRP A 137 -11.25 -3.88 -11.07
C TRP A 137 -12.30 -3.40 -12.07
N LEU A 138 -12.26 -2.13 -12.48
CA LEU A 138 -13.15 -1.60 -13.52
C LEU A 138 -12.66 -1.87 -14.94
N LEU A 139 -11.37 -2.13 -15.16
CA LEU A 139 -10.82 -2.42 -16.50
C LEU A 139 -11.65 -3.44 -17.30
N PRO A 140 -12.03 -4.63 -16.77
CA PRO A 140 -12.87 -5.56 -17.53
C PRO A 140 -14.22 -4.93 -17.88
N TYR A 141 -14.88 -4.25 -16.95
CA TYR A 141 -16.18 -3.62 -17.19
C TYR A 141 -16.10 -2.47 -18.20
N VAL A 142 -15.06 -1.63 -18.14
CA VAL A 142 -14.84 -0.54 -19.10
C VAL A 142 -14.61 -1.10 -20.50
N VAL A 143 -13.80 -2.16 -20.65
CA VAL A 143 -13.57 -2.83 -21.95
C VAL A 143 -14.86 -3.45 -22.50
N PHE A 144 -15.73 -4.00 -21.65
CA PHE A 144 -17.01 -4.57 -22.09
C PHE A 144 -18.10 -3.51 -22.37
N ILE A 145 -18.12 -2.40 -21.64
CA ILE A 145 -19.17 -1.37 -21.75
C ILE A 145 -18.82 -0.33 -22.82
N ALA A 146 -17.54 0.00 -23.02
CA ALA A 146 -17.12 1.02 -23.99
C ALA A 146 -17.62 0.79 -25.43
N PRO A 147 -17.60 -0.43 -26.00
CA PRO A 147 -18.14 -0.69 -27.33
C PRO A 147 -19.65 -0.44 -27.42
N ILE A 148 -20.39 -0.79 -26.37
CA ILE A 148 -21.85 -0.62 -26.29
C ILE A 148 -22.20 0.88 -26.22
N ALA A 149 -21.50 1.62 -25.36
CA ALA A 149 -21.68 3.06 -25.24
C ALA A 149 -21.33 3.80 -26.54
N LEU A 150 -20.23 3.44 -27.20
CA LEU A 150 -19.83 3.98 -28.50
C LEU A 150 -20.88 3.66 -29.59
N GLY A 151 -21.42 2.45 -29.62
CA GLY A 151 -22.49 2.07 -30.56
C GLY A 151 -23.79 2.87 -30.35
N LEU A 152 -24.16 3.13 -29.10
CA LEU A 152 -25.32 3.98 -28.77
C LEU A 152 -25.10 5.44 -29.15
N LEU A 153 -23.90 5.98 -28.96
CA LEU A 153 -23.55 7.34 -29.38
C LEU A 153 -23.51 7.47 -30.92
N ALA A 154 -22.93 6.50 -31.61
CA ALA A 154 -22.90 6.47 -33.07
C ALA A 154 -24.29 6.36 -33.67
N SER A 155 -25.16 5.50 -33.13
CA SER A 155 -26.55 5.39 -33.61
C SER A 155 -27.35 6.68 -33.39
N ARG A 156 -27.15 7.37 -32.26
CA ARG A 156 -27.77 8.69 -32.04
C ARG A 156 -27.26 9.76 -32.99
N ALA A 157 -25.97 9.76 -33.33
CA ALA A 157 -25.41 10.70 -34.29
C ALA A 157 -25.96 10.48 -35.71
N ILE A 158 -26.10 9.21 -36.13
CA ILE A 158 -26.68 8.85 -37.43
C ILE A 158 -28.16 9.30 -37.51
N ILE A 159 -28.96 8.97 -36.49
CA ILE A 159 -30.39 9.34 -36.44
C ILE A 159 -30.58 10.87 -36.40
N ALA A 160 -29.67 11.61 -35.77
CA ALA A 160 -29.71 13.06 -35.75
C ALA A 160 -29.37 13.67 -37.12
N GLY A 161 -28.34 13.16 -37.81
CA GLY A 161 -27.96 13.63 -39.14
C GLY A 161 -29.03 13.37 -40.21
N GLU A 162 -29.71 12.23 -40.15
CA GLU A 162 -30.77 11.85 -41.09
C GLU A 162 -32.07 12.66 -40.91
N ARG A 163 -32.21 13.36 -39.78
CA ARG A 163 -33.36 14.24 -39.46
C ARG A 163 -33.17 15.68 -39.93
N ASP A 164 -31.94 16.10 -40.19
CA ASP A 164 -31.61 17.45 -40.66
C ASP A 164 -31.57 17.53 -42.21
N GLU A 165 -31.62 16.39 -42.91
CA GLU A 165 -31.62 16.29 -44.39
C GLU A 165 -33.02 16.11 -45.03
N ASN A 166 -34.10 16.11 -44.23
CA ASN A 166 -35.51 15.97 -44.67
C ASN A 166 -36.34 17.20 -44.25
#